data_AF-A0A7S3A4V4-F1
#
_entry.id   AF-A0A7S3A4V4-F1
#
_cell.length_a   1.000
_cell.length_b   1.000
_cell.length_c   1.000
_cell.angle_alpha   90.00
_cell.angle_beta   90.00
_cell.angle_gamma   90.00
#
_symmetry.space_group_name_H-M   'P 1'
#
loop_
_entity.id
_entity.type
_entity.pdbx_description
1 polymer ?
#
loop_
_entity_poly.entity_id
_entity_poly.type
_entity_poly.pdbx_seq_one_letter_code
_entity_poly.pdbx_strand_id
1 'polypeptide(L)'
;MIYLLQDSQNRDMVKELKFSLMKPLETVRTFLEGRGCLELLGDPELEMATRDISTVSKNRENIAWELGQKARSRDAIVKRWVGKGSGIPALSESDIVRVLESIGDSNSFLRSVRDPCDEMIGYLKKYFKKDETPEKPHSLSIAYGRGGARLTHTHKQQYNYVLQSLLMWREVASDMYKLWYLAEKDLLSADHQYSLRSSLQGLCRIQSAPNVSKAMKEILSRVKTKTSSWVGSWVVHLGDHNVPNAFIFIDKYNQIGRILTPIVHTIRKLDEVGHDDDDLRAYIKDNYRDAEAAKR
;
A
#
# COMPACT_ATOMS: atom_id res chain seq x y z
N MET A 1 -12.60 -14.56 9.62
CA MET A 1 -12.20 -15.75 8.85
C MET A 1 -10.80 -16.23 9.19
N ILE A 2 -9.77 -15.36 9.18
CA ILE A 2 -8.38 -15.79 9.47
C ILE A 2 -8.20 -16.47 10.84
N TYR A 3 -8.83 -15.97 11.91
CA TYR A 3 -8.72 -16.57 13.25
C TYR A 3 -9.25 -18.00 13.34
N LEU A 4 -10.32 -18.32 12.60
CA LEU A 4 -10.84 -19.69 12.51
C LEU A 4 -9.81 -20.61 11.86
N LEU A 5 -9.14 -20.14 10.81
CA LEU A 5 -8.08 -20.90 10.16
C LEU A 5 -6.89 -21.10 11.10
N GLN A 6 -6.51 -20.08 11.89
CA GLN A 6 -5.48 -20.24 12.91
C GLN A 6 -5.83 -21.30 13.96
N ASP A 7 -7.09 -21.34 14.40
CA ASP A 7 -7.56 -22.36 15.35
C ASP A 7 -7.56 -23.76 14.74
N SER A 8 -7.91 -23.87 13.45
CA SER A 8 -7.84 -25.13 12.72
C SER A 8 -6.41 -25.68 12.59
N GLN A 9 -5.38 -24.83 12.72
CA GLN A 9 -3.98 -25.23 12.70
C GLN A 9 -3.46 -25.65 14.09
N ASN A 10 -4.30 -25.60 15.14
CA ASN A 10 -3.93 -26.13 16.45
C ASN A 10 -3.73 -27.66 16.33
N ARG A 11 -2.67 -28.20 16.95
CA ARG A 11 -2.29 -29.62 16.83
C ARG A 11 -3.40 -30.56 17.27
N ASP A 12 -4.15 -30.18 18.30
CA ASP A 12 -5.26 -30.98 18.80
C ASP A 12 -6.44 -30.93 17.84
N MET A 13 -6.74 -29.74 17.29
CA MET A 13 -7.81 -29.57 16.30
C MET A 13 -7.52 -30.29 14.99
N VAL A 14 -6.27 -30.27 14.50
CA VAL A 14 -5.87 -30.98 13.28
C VAL A 14 -6.09 -32.50 13.41
N LYS A 15 -5.82 -33.07 14.59
CA LYS A 15 -6.06 -34.51 14.86
C LYS A 15 -7.55 -34.85 14.82
N GLU A 16 -8.39 -34.00 15.39
CA GLU A 16 -9.83 -34.22 15.48
C GLU A 16 -10.57 -33.95 14.17
N LEU A 17 -10.18 -32.90 13.43
CA LEU A 17 -10.87 -32.48 12.22
C LEU A 17 -10.76 -33.52 11.10
N LYS A 18 -9.71 -34.35 11.05
CA LYS A 18 -9.45 -35.36 10.00
C LYS A 18 -9.39 -34.82 8.56
N PHE A 19 -9.53 -33.52 8.36
CA PHE A 19 -9.33 -32.81 7.10
C PHE A 19 -8.67 -31.44 7.35
N SER A 20 -8.03 -30.89 6.32
CA SER A 20 -7.42 -29.56 6.38
C SER A 20 -8.41 -28.49 5.93
N LEU A 21 -8.57 -27.43 6.73
CA LEU A 21 -9.27 -26.20 6.32
C LEU A 21 -8.38 -25.25 5.51
N MET A 22 -7.12 -25.62 5.30
CA MET A 22 -6.13 -24.82 4.58
C MET A 22 -5.88 -25.37 3.18
N LYS A 23 -6.01 -24.49 2.19
CA LYS A 23 -5.49 -24.65 0.83
C LYS A 23 -4.45 -23.55 0.58
N PRO A 24 -3.35 -23.82 -0.14
CA PRO A 24 -2.43 -22.76 -0.56
C PRO A 24 -3.14 -21.64 -1.33
N LEU A 25 -2.70 -20.40 -1.10
CA LEU A 25 -3.18 -19.24 -1.84
C LEU A 25 -2.96 -19.42 -3.34
N GLU A 26 -4.02 -19.22 -4.11
CA GLU A 26 -3.98 -19.29 -5.57
C GLU A 26 -3.62 -17.90 -6.13
N THR A 27 -2.44 -17.80 -6.73
CA THR A 27 -1.94 -16.57 -7.37
C THR A 27 -2.05 -16.70 -8.89
N VAL A 28 -2.03 -15.57 -9.60
CA VAL A 28 -1.94 -15.55 -11.08
C VAL A 28 -0.78 -16.41 -11.57
N ARG A 29 0.38 -16.35 -10.90
CA ARG A 29 1.56 -17.14 -11.24
C ARG A 29 1.28 -18.63 -11.13
N THR A 30 0.83 -19.10 -9.96
CA THR A 30 0.56 -20.53 -9.71
C THR A 30 -0.56 -21.05 -10.62
N PHE A 31 -1.54 -20.20 -10.94
CA PHE A 31 -2.63 -20.54 -11.85
C PHE A 31 -2.16 -20.77 -13.29
N LEU A 32 -1.29 -19.88 -13.80
CA LEU A 32 -0.71 -19.97 -15.15
C LEU A 32 0.34 -21.08 -15.26
N GLU A 33 1.19 -21.24 -14.25
CA GLU A 33 2.18 -22.34 -14.17
C GLU A 33 1.47 -23.70 -14.23
N GLY A 34 0.38 -23.88 -13.48
CA GLY A 34 -0.41 -25.11 -13.50
C GLY A 34 -1.06 -25.42 -14.86
N ARG A 35 -1.12 -24.44 -15.78
CA ARG A 35 -1.62 -24.59 -17.15
C ARG A 35 -0.53 -24.58 -18.22
N GLY A 36 0.74 -24.40 -17.84
CA GLY A 36 1.85 -24.28 -18.76
C GLY A 36 1.82 -22.99 -19.60
N CYS A 37 1.22 -21.92 -19.07
CA CYS A 37 1.03 -20.64 -19.77
C CYS A 37 1.72 -19.46 -19.07
N LEU A 38 2.81 -19.71 -18.35
CA LEU A 38 3.53 -18.66 -17.62
C LEU A 38 4.06 -17.56 -18.56
N GLU A 39 4.35 -17.90 -19.82
CA GLU A 39 4.79 -16.97 -20.87
C GLU A 39 3.79 -15.84 -21.17
N LEU A 40 2.51 -16.00 -20.80
CA LEU A 40 1.51 -14.92 -20.90
C LEU A 40 1.95 -13.68 -20.12
N LEU A 41 2.68 -13.86 -19.01
CA LEU A 41 3.20 -12.74 -18.21
C LEU A 41 4.30 -11.93 -18.93
N GLY A 42 4.84 -12.45 -20.05
CA GLY A 42 5.77 -11.76 -20.92
C GLY A 42 5.13 -11.19 -22.19
N ASP A 43 3.79 -11.24 -22.33
CA ASP A 43 3.11 -10.70 -23.51
C ASP A 43 3.32 -9.18 -23.61
N PRO A 44 3.71 -8.64 -24.78
CA PRO A 44 3.99 -7.20 -24.94
C PRO A 44 2.77 -6.31 -24.69
N GLU A 45 1.55 -6.84 -24.87
CA GLU A 45 0.31 -6.08 -24.64
C GLU A 45 -0.11 -6.09 -23.16
N LEU A 46 0.56 -6.87 -22.29
CA LEU A 46 0.14 -7.08 -20.91
C LEU A 46 0.13 -5.78 -20.10
N GLU A 47 1.15 -4.94 -20.27
CA GLU A 47 1.22 -3.64 -19.58
C GLU A 47 0.00 -2.79 -19.93
N MET A 48 -0.33 -2.66 -21.22
CA MET A 48 -1.49 -1.88 -21.68
C MET A 48 -2.81 -2.49 -21.22
N ALA A 49 -2.97 -3.81 -21.33
CA ALA A 49 -4.18 -4.52 -20.97
C ALA A 49 -4.48 -4.45 -19.46
N THR A 50 -3.46 -4.36 -18.62
CA THR A 50 -3.59 -4.36 -17.15
C THR A 50 -3.37 -2.98 -16.52
N ARG A 51 -3.12 -1.95 -17.33
CA ARG A 51 -2.88 -0.59 -16.87
C ARG A 51 -4.08 -0.03 -16.11
N ASP A 52 -3.83 0.61 -14.98
CA ASP A 52 -4.84 1.45 -14.32
C ASP A 52 -4.95 2.80 -15.04
N ILE A 53 -6.19 3.25 -15.26
CA ILE A 53 -6.48 4.48 -16.01
C ILE A 53 -6.87 5.57 -15.01
N SER A 54 -5.96 6.53 -14.82
CA SER A 54 -6.24 7.71 -14.00
C SER A 54 -7.26 8.63 -14.64
N THR A 55 -8.26 9.03 -13.87
CA THR A 55 -9.21 10.11 -14.22
C THR A 55 -8.73 11.49 -13.76
N VAL A 56 -7.69 11.55 -12.92
CA VAL A 56 -7.19 12.80 -12.33
C VAL A 56 -6.59 13.69 -13.42
N SER A 57 -7.11 14.92 -13.51
CA SER A 57 -6.64 15.97 -14.42
C SER A 57 -6.68 15.60 -15.91
N LYS A 58 -7.54 14.65 -16.32
CA LYS A 58 -7.73 14.27 -17.74
C LYS A 58 -9.12 14.65 -18.23
N ASN A 59 -9.21 15.04 -19.50
CA ASN A 59 -10.50 15.23 -20.17
C ASN A 59 -11.15 13.86 -20.48
N ARG A 60 -12.47 13.87 -20.72
CA ARG A 60 -13.24 12.64 -21.01
C ARG A 60 -12.77 11.92 -22.27
N GLU A 61 -12.31 12.66 -23.28
CA GLU A 61 -11.84 12.10 -24.55
C GLU A 61 -10.55 11.29 -24.39
N ASN A 62 -9.56 11.80 -23.65
CA ASN A 62 -8.33 11.06 -23.37
C ASN A 62 -8.61 9.80 -22.55
N ILE A 63 -9.53 9.87 -21.59
CA ILE A 63 -9.95 8.70 -20.80
C ILE A 63 -10.59 7.65 -21.70
N ALA A 64 -11.53 8.04 -22.58
CA ALA A 64 -12.18 7.13 -23.53
C ALA A 64 -11.18 6.50 -24.50
N TRP A 65 -10.20 7.26 -24.98
CA TRP A 65 -9.15 6.76 -25.84
C TRP A 65 -8.28 5.71 -25.13
N GLU A 66 -7.84 5.98 -23.90
CA GLU A 66 -7.06 5.02 -23.09
C GLU A 66 -7.85 3.74 -22.80
N LEU A 67 -9.15 3.87 -22.48
CA LEU A 67 -10.04 2.72 -22.30
C LEU A 67 -10.14 1.88 -23.58
N GLY A 68 -10.22 2.53 -24.74
CA GLY A 68 -10.24 1.86 -26.04
C GLY A 68 -8.92 1.17 -26.40
N GLN A 69 -7.77 1.73 -26.00
CA GLN A 69 -6.47 1.05 -26.13
C GLN A 69 -6.40 -0.18 -25.23
N LYS A 70 -6.74 -0.04 -23.94
CA LYS A 70 -6.77 -1.14 -22.97
C LYS A 70 -7.67 -2.29 -23.43
N ALA A 71 -8.87 -1.98 -23.92
CA ALA A 71 -9.79 -2.98 -24.43
C ALA A 71 -9.21 -3.75 -25.63
N ARG A 72 -8.60 -3.05 -26.60
CA ARG A 72 -7.96 -3.68 -27.77
C ARG A 72 -6.78 -4.59 -27.37
N SER A 73 -5.94 -4.13 -26.46
CA SER A 73 -4.83 -4.95 -25.94
C SER A 73 -5.33 -6.19 -25.22
N ARG A 74 -6.39 -6.07 -24.40
CA ARG A 74 -7.03 -7.21 -23.74
C ARG A 74 -7.54 -8.23 -24.76
N ASP A 75 -8.27 -7.78 -25.78
CA ASP A 75 -8.82 -8.66 -26.81
C ASP A 75 -7.70 -9.33 -27.64
N ALA A 76 -6.59 -8.63 -27.87
CA ALA A 76 -5.41 -9.19 -28.53
C ALA A 76 -4.76 -10.31 -27.71
N ILE A 77 -4.61 -10.13 -26.39
CA ILE A 77 -4.08 -11.16 -25.49
C ILE A 77 -5.02 -12.37 -25.46
N VAL A 78 -6.32 -12.15 -25.29
CA VAL A 78 -7.32 -13.23 -25.29
C VAL A 78 -7.22 -14.05 -26.57
N LYS A 79 -7.26 -13.41 -27.74
CA LYS A 79 -7.14 -14.12 -29.04
C LYS A 79 -5.84 -14.90 -29.16
N ARG A 80 -4.74 -14.41 -28.60
CA ARG A 80 -3.41 -15.05 -28.68
C ARG A 80 -3.27 -16.25 -27.75
N TRP A 81 -3.94 -16.25 -26.61
CA TRP A 81 -3.72 -17.21 -25.53
C TRP A 81 -4.87 -18.19 -25.29
N VAL A 82 -6.07 -17.93 -25.81
CA VAL A 82 -7.19 -18.88 -25.73
C VAL A 82 -6.80 -20.22 -26.34
N GLY A 83 -7.12 -21.30 -25.64
CA GLY A 83 -6.84 -22.68 -26.08
C GLY A 83 -5.37 -23.08 -26.00
N LYS A 84 -4.46 -22.19 -25.57
CA LYS A 84 -3.06 -22.53 -25.30
C LYS A 84 -2.88 -23.14 -23.91
N GLY A 85 -1.75 -23.83 -23.76
CA GLY A 85 -1.32 -24.46 -22.52
C GLY A 85 -1.19 -25.96 -22.66
N SER A 86 -0.26 -26.52 -21.91
CA SER A 86 -0.08 -27.97 -21.79
C SER A 86 -0.94 -28.57 -20.65
N GLY A 87 -1.56 -27.73 -19.82
CA GLY A 87 -2.44 -28.18 -18.74
C GLY A 87 -3.85 -28.54 -19.22
N ILE A 88 -4.54 -29.37 -18.42
CA ILE A 88 -5.93 -29.78 -18.65
C ILE A 88 -6.80 -29.18 -17.53
N PRO A 89 -7.81 -28.33 -17.85
CA PRO A 89 -8.15 -27.80 -19.17
C PRO A 89 -7.17 -26.71 -19.64
N ALA A 90 -7.06 -26.52 -20.96
CA ALA A 90 -6.37 -25.39 -21.58
C ALA A 90 -7.00 -24.05 -21.15
N LEU A 91 -6.30 -22.94 -21.35
CA LEU A 91 -6.81 -21.62 -20.96
C LEU A 91 -8.11 -21.27 -21.72
N SER A 92 -9.17 -21.01 -20.96
CA SER A 92 -10.40 -20.42 -21.49
C SER A 92 -10.27 -18.90 -21.63
N GLU A 93 -11.16 -18.29 -22.41
CA GLU A 93 -11.27 -16.82 -22.48
C GLU A 93 -11.53 -16.21 -21.11
N SER A 94 -12.47 -16.78 -20.34
CA SER A 94 -12.76 -16.33 -18.97
C SER A 94 -11.55 -16.43 -18.03
N ASP A 95 -10.69 -17.43 -18.21
CA ASP A 95 -9.48 -17.56 -17.39
C ASP A 95 -8.49 -16.43 -17.67
N ILE A 96 -8.29 -16.10 -18.94
CA ILE A 96 -7.38 -15.02 -19.36
C ILE A 96 -7.93 -13.68 -18.90
N VAL A 97 -9.23 -13.42 -19.07
CA VAL A 97 -9.87 -12.19 -18.59
C VAL A 97 -9.68 -12.05 -17.07
N ARG A 98 -9.97 -13.11 -16.30
CA ARG A 98 -9.77 -13.10 -14.84
C ARG A 98 -8.31 -12.84 -14.45
N VAL A 99 -7.33 -13.40 -15.18
CA VAL A 99 -5.91 -13.13 -14.95
C VAL A 99 -5.59 -11.66 -15.16
N LEU A 100 -6.05 -11.07 -16.27
CA LEU A 100 -5.80 -9.67 -16.60
C LEU A 100 -6.48 -8.73 -15.60
N GLU A 101 -7.70 -9.05 -15.18
CA GLU A 101 -8.43 -8.32 -14.13
C GLU A 101 -7.70 -8.41 -12.80
N SER A 102 -7.23 -9.61 -12.39
CA SER A 102 -6.47 -9.77 -11.14
C SER A 102 -5.19 -8.93 -11.11
N ILE A 103 -4.47 -8.83 -12.24
CA ILE A 103 -3.29 -7.97 -12.36
C ILE A 103 -3.71 -6.49 -12.36
N GLY A 104 -4.78 -6.14 -13.08
CA GLY A 104 -5.31 -4.78 -13.14
C GLY A 104 -5.78 -4.26 -11.78
N ASP A 105 -6.46 -5.10 -11.00
CA ASP A 105 -6.88 -4.81 -9.62
C ASP A 105 -5.68 -4.62 -8.72
N SER A 106 -4.63 -5.45 -8.89
CA SER A 106 -3.36 -5.27 -8.19
C SER A 106 -2.75 -3.90 -8.46
N ASN A 107 -2.68 -3.50 -9.74
CA ASN A 107 -2.16 -2.19 -10.14
C ASN A 107 -3.01 -1.03 -9.57
N SER A 108 -4.34 -1.16 -9.64
CA SER A 108 -5.29 -0.15 -9.15
C SER A 108 -5.18 0.02 -7.63
N PHE A 109 -5.08 -1.09 -6.90
CA PHE A 109 -4.85 -1.08 -5.47
C PHE A 109 -3.53 -0.38 -5.13
N LEU A 110 -2.42 -0.81 -5.73
CA LEU A 110 -1.09 -0.23 -5.46
C LEU A 110 -1.10 1.28 -5.69
N ARG A 111 -1.72 1.73 -6.78
CA ARG A 111 -1.89 3.16 -7.07
C ARG A 111 -2.62 3.89 -5.93
N SER A 112 -3.75 3.33 -5.48
CA SER A 112 -4.58 3.96 -4.43
C SER A 112 -3.87 4.12 -3.07
N VAL A 113 -2.90 3.25 -2.76
CA VAL A 113 -2.17 3.29 -1.47
C VAL A 113 -0.78 3.91 -1.57
N ARG A 114 -0.10 3.77 -2.71
CA ARG A 114 1.29 4.23 -2.92
C ARG A 114 1.33 5.66 -3.42
N ASP A 115 0.54 6.00 -4.43
CA ASP A 115 0.66 7.30 -5.10
C ASP A 115 0.38 8.48 -4.16
N PRO A 116 -0.58 8.41 -3.21
CA PRO A 116 -0.71 9.46 -2.20
C PRO A 116 0.56 9.71 -1.38
N CYS A 117 1.39 8.67 -1.15
CA CYS A 117 2.69 8.86 -0.51
C CYS A 117 3.65 9.66 -1.39
N ASP A 118 3.74 9.30 -2.68
CA ASP A 118 4.61 9.98 -3.65
C ASP A 118 4.23 11.46 -3.79
N GLU A 119 2.95 11.77 -3.80
CA GLU A 119 2.44 13.15 -3.85
C GLU A 119 2.74 13.93 -2.59
N MET A 120 2.49 13.35 -1.41
CA MET A 120 2.83 13.99 -0.14
C MET A 120 4.34 14.25 -0.02
N ILE A 121 5.18 13.34 -0.53
CA ILE A 121 6.64 13.56 -0.64
C ILE A 121 6.93 14.74 -1.57
N GLY A 122 6.23 14.83 -2.70
CA GLY A 122 6.31 15.95 -3.64
C GLY A 122 6.00 17.28 -2.96
N TYR A 123 4.85 17.38 -2.27
CA TYR A 123 4.46 18.57 -1.53
C TYR A 123 5.47 18.92 -0.43
N LEU A 124 5.93 17.94 0.35
CA LEU A 124 6.93 18.16 1.38
C LEU A 124 8.22 18.78 0.81
N LYS A 125 8.75 18.23 -0.28
CA LYS A 125 10.00 18.71 -0.92
C LYS A 125 9.83 20.06 -1.63
N LYS A 126 8.63 20.34 -2.15
CA LYS A 126 8.30 21.59 -2.84
C LYS A 126 8.22 22.74 -1.85
N TYR A 127 7.42 22.59 -0.79
CA TYR A 127 7.03 23.69 0.10
C TYR A 127 7.90 23.85 1.34
N PHE A 128 8.62 22.79 1.75
CA PHE A 128 9.49 22.81 2.92
C PHE A 128 10.94 22.49 2.54
N LYS A 129 11.88 23.20 3.15
CA LYS A 129 13.32 23.04 2.91
C LYS A 129 14.02 22.69 4.20
N LYS A 130 14.68 21.52 4.21
CA LYS A 130 15.24 20.91 5.42
C LYS A 130 16.23 21.80 6.20
N ASP A 131 17.01 22.62 5.49
CA ASP A 131 18.11 23.42 6.06
C ASP A 131 17.76 24.91 6.16
N GLU A 132 16.54 25.31 5.78
CA GLU A 132 16.10 26.69 5.98
C GLU A 132 15.64 26.90 7.43
N THR A 133 15.74 28.14 7.88
CA THR A 133 15.09 28.59 9.12
C THR A 133 13.77 29.24 8.72
N PRO A 134 12.67 28.47 8.62
CA PRO A 134 11.41 29.02 8.15
C PRO A 134 10.88 30.06 9.13
N GLU A 135 10.40 31.17 8.58
CA GLU A 135 9.59 32.13 9.34
C GLU A 135 8.33 31.43 9.86
N LYS A 136 7.86 31.81 11.05
CA LYS A 136 6.56 31.34 11.55
C LYS A 136 5.47 31.95 10.66
N PRO A 137 4.48 31.18 10.16
CA PRO A 137 4.03 29.87 10.65
C PRO A 137 4.62 28.63 9.94
N HIS A 138 5.51 28.77 8.95
CA HIS A 138 5.94 27.67 8.07
C HIS A 138 6.98 26.69 8.69
N SER A 139 7.20 26.78 10.00
CA SER A 139 8.11 25.88 10.70
C SER A 139 7.41 24.58 11.07
N LEU A 140 7.93 23.47 10.53
CA LEU A 140 7.59 22.11 10.97
C LEU A 140 8.06 21.75 12.39
N SER A 141 8.69 22.65 13.15
CA SER A 141 9.15 22.29 14.51
C SER A 141 8.00 21.92 15.44
N ILE A 142 8.20 20.88 16.25
CA ILE A 142 7.24 20.45 17.27
C ILE A 142 7.91 20.41 18.64
N ALA A 143 7.13 20.66 19.69
CA ALA A 143 7.62 20.66 21.08
C ALA A 143 6.68 19.82 21.95
N TYR A 144 7.27 18.96 22.79
CA TYR A 144 6.53 18.10 23.71
C TYR A 144 5.51 18.90 24.53
N GLY A 145 4.28 18.37 24.64
CA GLY A 145 3.18 18.99 25.39
C GLY A 145 2.47 20.14 24.66
N ARG A 146 2.97 20.61 23.51
CA ARG A 146 2.30 21.64 22.69
C ARG A 146 1.45 20.98 21.61
N GLY A 147 0.15 21.32 21.56
CA GLY A 147 -0.77 20.80 20.54
C GLY A 147 -0.88 19.26 20.54
N GLY A 148 -0.64 18.61 21.68
CA GLY A 148 -0.67 17.14 21.80
C GLY A 148 0.60 16.42 21.30
N ALA A 149 1.65 17.16 20.91
CA ALA A 149 2.90 16.55 20.48
C ALA A 149 3.57 15.75 21.61
N ARG A 150 3.96 14.51 21.31
CA ARG A 150 4.70 13.61 22.22
C ARG A 150 6.21 13.62 21.98
N LEU A 151 6.68 14.39 21.01
CA LEU A 151 8.08 14.50 20.61
C LEU A 151 8.48 15.97 20.53
N THR A 152 9.76 16.25 20.71
CA THR A 152 10.36 17.56 20.47
C THR A 152 11.35 17.45 19.32
N HIS A 153 11.06 18.10 18.20
CA HIS A 153 11.89 18.10 16.99
C HIS A 153 12.09 19.53 16.49
N THR A 154 13.32 19.83 16.07
CA THR A 154 13.61 20.99 15.22
C THR A 154 12.94 20.84 13.85
N HIS A 155 12.86 21.93 13.07
CA HIS A 155 12.33 21.90 11.70
C HIS A 155 13.00 20.79 10.85
N LYS A 156 14.34 20.74 10.87
CA LYS A 156 15.14 19.76 10.16
C LYS A 156 14.85 18.31 10.60
N GLN A 157 14.73 18.08 11.90
CA GLN A 157 14.40 16.77 12.44
C GLN A 157 13.00 16.34 12.03
N GLN A 158 12.00 17.22 12.16
CA GLN A 158 10.62 16.89 11.77
C GLN A 158 10.51 16.67 10.26
N TYR A 159 11.15 17.49 9.43
CA TYR A 159 11.18 17.30 7.98
C TYR A 159 11.72 15.90 7.63
N ASN A 160 12.87 15.52 8.20
CA ASN A 160 13.47 14.21 7.95
C ASN A 160 12.60 13.07 8.48
N TYR A 161 11.99 13.23 9.65
CA TYR A 161 11.08 12.24 10.24
C TYR A 161 9.85 12.00 9.35
N VAL A 162 9.22 13.06 8.84
CA VAL A 162 8.07 12.97 7.93
C VAL A 162 8.48 12.35 6.60
N LEU A 163 9.60 12.80 6.01
CA LEU A 163 10.11 12.25 4.75
C LEU A 163 10.44 10.75 4.87
N GLN A 164 11.13 10.33 5.93
CA GLN A 164 11.45 8.93 6.20
C GLN A 164 10.18 8.10 6.37
N SER A 165 9.18 8.63 7.09
CA SER A 165 7.90 7.95 7.31
C SER A 165 7.14 7.76 5.99
N LEU A 166 7.04 8.79 5.16
CA LEU A 166 6.38 8.72 3.86
C LEU A 166 7.10 7.76 2.89
N LEU A 167 8.44 7.78 2.87
CA LEU A 167 9.23 6.85 2.07
C LEU A 167 9.03 5.40 2.53
N MET A 168 8.99 5.17 3.84
CA MET A 168 8.68 3.86 4.40
C MET A 168 7.27 3.41 4.02
N TRP A 169 6.27 4.27 4.17
CA TRP A 169 4.88 3.98 3.80
C TRP A 169 4.76 3.64 2.31
N ARG A 170 5.44 4.40 1.45
CA ARG A 170 5.52 4.14 0.00
C ARG A 170 6.10 2.75 -0.31
N GLU A 171 7.22 2.38 0.32
CA GLU A 171 7.86 1.08 0.09
C GLU A 171 7.03 -0.08 0.65
N VAL A 172 6.41 0.09 1.83
CA VAL A 172 5.48 -0.90 2.40
C VAL A 172 4.25 -1.09 1.51
N ALA A 173 3.68 0.01 1.01
CA ALA A 173 2.56 -0.03 0.08
C ALA A 173 2.94 -0.75 -1.23
N SER A 174 4.16 -0.53 -1.72
CA SER A 174 4.68 -1.19 -2.92
C SER A 174 4.86 -2.71 -2.73
N ASP A 175 5.25 -3.14 -1.53
CA ASP A 175 5.44 -4.55 -1.18
C ASP A 175 4.18 -5.17 -0.54
N MET A 176 3.02 -4.50 -0.55
CA MET A 176 1.85 -4.90 0.24
C MET A 176 1.37 -6.31 -0.07
N TYR A 177 1.27 -6.71 -1.34
CA TYR A 177 0.87 -8.07 -1.72
C TYR A 177 1.88 -9.14 -1.25
N LYS A 178 3.18 -8.84 -1.34
CA LYS A 178 4.23 -9.72 -0.80
C LYS A 178 4.06 -9.85 0.71
N LEU A 179 3.90 -8.74 1.42
CA LEU A 179 3.69 -8.74 2.87
C LEU A 179 2.44 -9.53 3.25
N TRP A 180 1.33 -9.36 2.53
CA TRP A 180 0.08 -10.10 2.77
C TRP A 180 0.27 -11.60 2.64
N TYR A 181 0.92 -12.04 1.57
CA TYR A 181 1.26 -13.44 1.36
C TYR A 181 2.14 -14.00 2.48
N LEU A 182 3.16 -13.25 2.90
CA LEU A 182 4.05 -13.66 4.00
C LEU A 182 3.33 -13.67 5.35
N ALA A 183 2.40 -12.75 5.58
CA ALA A 183 1.60 -12.74 6.81
C ALA A 183 0.68 -13.94 6.88
N GLU A 184 0.04 -14.34 5.78
CA GLU A 184 -0.77 -15.56 5.76
C GLU A 184 0.09 -16.79 6.11
N LYS A 185 1.28 -16.91 5.51
CA LYS A 185 2.25 -17.96 5.83
C LYS A 185 2.65 -17.97 7.30
N ASP A 186 2.92 -16.81 7.88
CA ASP A 186 3.29 -16.69 9.30
C ASP A 186 2.10 -17.05 10.21
N LEU A 187 0.91 -16.53 9.91
CA LEU A 187 -0.30 -16.73 10.73
C LEU A 187 -0.78 -18.18 10.74
N LEU A 188 -0.59 -18.91 9.64
CA LEU A 188 -1.10 -20.26 9.41
C LEU A 188 0.02 -21.31 9.45
N SER A 189 1.21 -20.92 9.93
CA SER A 189 2.33 -21.83 10.15
C SER A 189 2.02 -22.83 11.27
N ALA A 190 2.18 -24.13 10.98
CA ALA A 190 2.10 -25.19 11.98
C ALA A 190 3.28 -25.16 12.98
N ASP A 191 4.41 -24.56 12.58
CA ASP A 191 5.62 -24.49 13.39
C ASP A 191 5.54 -23.40 14.47
N HIS A 192 4.79 -22.32 14.20
CA HIS A 192 4.74 -21.13 15.04
C HIS A 192 3.31 -20.78 15.41
N GLN A 193 2.72 -21.55 16.33
CA GLN A 193 1.35 -21.31 16.80
C GLN A 193 1.24 -20.04 17.65
N TYR A 194 0.05 -19.44 17.65
CA TYR A 194 -0.23 -18.29 18.50
C TYR A 194 -0.35 -18.71 19.97
N SER A 195 -0.09 -17.78 20.87
CA SER A 195 -0.42 -17.90 22.30
C SER A 195 -1.36 -16.78 22.71
N LEU A 196 -2.38 -17.09 23.51
CA LEU A 196 -3.23 -16.07 24.11
C LEU A 196 -2.48 -15.43 25.27
N ARG A 197 -2.21 -14.13 25.15
CA ARG A 197 -1.52 -13.36 26.18
C ARG A 197 -2.20 -12.02 26.38
N SER A 198 -2.25 -11.57 27.63
CA SER A 198 -2.71 -10.22 27.93
C SER A 198 -1.71 -9.21 27.38
N SER A 199 -2.21 -8.22 26.65
CA SER A 199 -1.49 -7.05 26.19
C SER A 199 -2.07 -5.81 26.86
N LEU A 200 -1.44 -4.65 26.64
CA LEU A 200 -1.99 -3.34 27.05
C LEU A 200 -3.32 -3.00 26.36
N GLN A 201 -3.76 -3.83 25.40
CA GLN A 201 -4.99 -3.67 24.62
C GLN A 201 -5.99 -4.82 24.86
N GLY A 202 -5.75 -5.64 25.90
CA GLY A 202 -6.56 -6.81 26.23
C GLY A 202 -5.93 -8.12 25.79
N LEU A 203 -6.71 -9.21 25.82
CA LEU A 203 -6.24 -10.55 25.45
C LEU A 203 -6.01 -10.64 23.94
N CYS A 204 -4.79 -10.94 23.52
CA CYS A 204 -4.41 -11.01 22.11
C CYS A 204 -3.80 -12.35 21.75
N ARG A 205 -3.98 -12.75 20.48
CA ARG A 205 -3.24 -13.84 19.84
C ARG A 205 -1.86 -13.34 19.47
N ILE A 206 -0.89 -13.58 20.35
CA ILE A 206 0.51 -13.22 20.11
C ILE A 206 1.19 -14.36 19.35
N GLN A 207 1.74 -14.06 18.19
CA GLN A 207 2.35 -15.03 17.28
C GLN A 207 3.56 -14.45 16.58
N SER A 208 4.65 -15.21 16.53
CA SER A 208 5.85 -14.85 15.76
C SER A 208 5.52 -14.72 14.28
N ALA A 209 6.13 -13.74 13.61
CA ALA A 209 5.99 -13.55 12.17
C ALA A 209 7.37 -13.30 11.54
N PRO A 210 8.20 -14.36 11.41
CA PRO A 210 9.58 -14.23 10.95
C PRO A 210 9.68 -13.79 9.49
N ASN A 211 8.76 -14.22 8.62
CA ASN A 211 8.81 -13.87 7.20
C ASN A 211 8.47 -12.38 6.99
N VAL A 212 7.40 -11.90 7.62
CA VAL A 212 7.04 -10.47 7.58
C VAL A 212 8.12 -9.62 8.26
N SER A 213 8.67 -10.07 9.39
CA SER A 213 9.77 -9.37 10.07
C SER A 213 10.99 -9.20 9.16
N LYS A 214 11.38 -10.26 8.44
CA LYS A 214 12.51 -10.21 7.49
C LYS A 214 12.22 -9.24 6.35
N ALA A 215 11.06 -9.35 5.71
CA ALA A 215 10.66 -8.47 4.62
C ALA A 215 10.64 -6.98 5.05
N MET A 216 10.17 -6.70 6.25
CA MET A 216 10.16 -5.34 6.80
C MET A 216 11.57 -4.80 7.10
N LYS A 217 12.49 -5.65 7.57
CA LYS A 217 13.90 -5.26 7.73
C LYS A 217 14.55 -4.93 6.39
N GLU A 218 14.23 -5.69 5.33
CA GLU A 218 14.68 -5.40 3.96
C GLU A 218 14.14 -4.05 3.47
N ILE A 219 12.84 -3.79 3.63
CA ILE A 219 12.22 -2.49 3.30
C ILE A 219 12.91 -1.35 4.06
N LEU A 220 13.05 -1.50 5.37
CA LEU A 220 13.71 -0.51 6.22
C LEU A 220 15.13 -0.21 5.73
N SER A 221 15.90 -1.24 5.40
CA SER A 221 17.26 -1.09 4.84
C SER A 221 17.24 -0.30 3.53
N ARG A 222 16.31 -0.59 2.61
CA ARG A 222 16.17 0.17 1.35
C ARG A 222 15.80 1.63 1.57
N VAL A 223 14.97 1.94 2.57
CA VAL A 223 14.60 3.33 2.88
C VAL A 223 15.80 4.07 3.46
N LYS A 224 16.57 3.42 4.35
CA LYS A 224 17.78 4.02 4.94
C LYS A 224 18.76 4.48 3.89
N THR A 225 19.03 3.66 2.87
CA THR A 225 19.99 4.02 1.82
C THR A 225 19.54 5.22 0.99
N LYS A 226 18.24 5.53 0.97
CA LYS A 226 17.66 6.72 0.31
C LYS A 226 17.69 7.98 1.18
N THR A 227 18.16 7.90 2.43
CA THR A 227 18.13 8.99 3.40
C THR A 227 19.51 9.24 4.02
N SER A 228 19.88 10.50 4.25
CA SER A 228 21.22 10.85 4.76
C SER A 228 21.37 10.67 6.28
N SER A 229 20.27 10.56 7.00
CA SER A 229 20.22 10.38 8.45
C SER A 229 18.91 9.69 8.81
N TRP A 230 18.78 9.17 10.03
CA TRP A 230 17.56 8.51 10.49
C TRP A 230 17.11 9.05 11.85
N VAL A 231 15.84 9.42 11.93
CA VAL A 231 15.23 10.00 13.13
C VAL A 231 14.24 9.02 13.77
N GLY A 232 13.60 8.15 12.97
CA GLY A 232 12.58 7.22 13.44
C GLY A 232 13.12 6.05 14.30
N SER A 233 12.20 5.20 14.78
CA SER A 233 12.58 3.94 15.42
C SER A 233 13.13 2.95 14.40
N TRP A 234 14.14 2.19 14.80
CA TRP A 234 14.71 1.08 14.02
C TRP A 234 14.04 -0.26 14.32
N VAL A 235 13.25 -0.31 15.39
CA VAL A 235 12.67 -1.54 15.92
C VAL A 235 11.37 -1.83 15.19
N VAL A 236 11.34 -2.97 14.50
CA VAL A 236 10.11 -3.52 13.93
C VAL A 236 9.46 -4.39 14.99
N HIS A 237 8.47 -3.83 15.69
CA HIS A 237 7.64 -4.59 16.62
C HIS A 237 6.73 -5.53 15.84
N LEU A 238 6.86 -6.84 16.08
CA LEU A 238 6.06 -7.85 15.42
C LEU A 238 6.07 -9.16 16.20
N GLY A 239 4.89 -9.71 16.47
CA GLY A 239 4.73 -10.90 17.32
C GLY A 239 4.99 -10.63 18.80
N ASP A 240 4.73 -9.40 19.26
CA ASP A 240 4.98 -8.94 20.63
C ASP A 240 3.76 -8.22 21.23
N HIS A 241 3.94 -7.63 22.41
CA HIS A 241 2.87 -6.92 23.13
C HIS A 241 2.39 -5.62 22.43
N ASN A 242 3.17 -5.04 21.52
CA ASN A 242 2.82 -3.83 20.77
C ASN A 242 2.16 -4.16 19.43
N VAL A 243 2.61 -5.24 18.80
CA VAL A 243 2.07 -5.76 17.54
C VAL A 243 1.92 -7.27 17.66
N PRO A 244 0.74 -7.77 18.08
CA PRO A 244 0.54 -9.17 18.44
C PRO A 244 0.86 -10.19 17.36
N ASN A 245 0.59 -9.87 16.09
CA ASN A 245 0.75 -10.83 14.99
C ASN A 245 0.82 -10.09 13.64
N ALA A 246 1.10 -10.85 12.57
CA ALA A 246 1.22 -10.32 11.22
C ALA A 246 -0.07 -9.68 10.67
N PHE A 247 -1.25 -10.14 11.11
CA PHE A 247 -2.52 -9.55 10.67
C PHE A 247 -2.68 -8.11 11.15
N ILE A 248 -2.48 -7.89 12.46
CA ILE A 248 -2.50 -6.54 13.04
C ILE A 248 -1.42 -5.64 12.43
N PHE A 249 -0.26 -6.21 12.11
CA PHE A 249 0.80 -5.48 11.46
C PHE A 249 0.36 -4.94 10.09
N ILE A 250 -0.13 -5.80 9.21
CA ILE A 250 -0.54 -5.40 7.85
C ILE A 250 -1.73 -4.45 7.88
N ASP A 251 -2.70 -4.69 8.75
CA ASP A 251 -3.89 -3.85 8.83
C ASP A 251 -3.56 -2.39 9.16
N LYS A 252 -2.54 -2.14 9.99
CA LYS A 252 -2.03 -0.78 10.26
C LYS A 252 -1.57 -0.07 9.00
N TYR A 253 -0.89 -0.78 8.10
CA TYR A 253 -0.37 -0.19 6.85
C TYR A 253 -1.43 -0.09 5.75
N ASN A 254 -2.51 -0.89 5.80
CA ASN A 254 -3.66 -0.71 4.92
C ASN A 254 -4.36 0.64 5.12
N GLN A 255 -4.19 1.27 6.29
CA GLN A 255 -4.78 2.59 6.56
C GLN A 255 -4.06 3.73 5.85
N ILE A 256 -2.85 3.54 5.32
CA ILE A 256 -2.05 4.61 4.70
C ILE A 256 -2.85 5.36 3.62
N GLY A 257 -3.45 4.61 2.69
CA GLY A 257 -4.24 5.21 1.62
C GLY A 257 -5.42 6.02 2.15
N ARG A 258 -6.10 5.53 3.19
CA ARG A 258 -7.23 6.23 3.83
C ARG A 258 -6.82 7.51 4.54
N ILE A 259 -5.61 7.54 5.10
CA ILE A 259 -5.07 8.73 5.79
C ILE A 259 -4.64 9.79 4.79
N LEU A 260 -3.88 9.40 3.75
CA LEU A 260 -3.25 10.36 2.84
C LEU A 260 -4.17 10.82 1.69
N THR A 261 -5.05 9.95 1.18
CA THR A 261 -5.88 10.27 0.00
C THR A 261 -6.74 11.52 0.21
N PRO A 262 -7.45 11.68 1.35
CA PRO A 262 -8.25 12.89 1.57
C PRO A 262 -7.40 14.16 1.57
N ILE A 263 -6.21 14.11 2.18
CA ILE A 263 -5.28 15.24 2.25
C ILE A 263 -4.81 15.64 0.85
N VAL A 264 -4.33 14.66 0.07
CA VAL A 264 -3.88 14.88 -1.31
C VAL A 264 -5.02 15.41 -2.18
N HIS A 265 -6.23 14.87 -2.03
CA HIS A 265 -7.39 15.35 -2.77
C HIS A 265 -7.72 16.81 -2.43
N THR A 266 -7.74 17.17 -1.15
CA THR A 266 -7.95 18.54 -0.71
C THR A 266 -6.91 19.48 -1.31
N ILE A 267 -5.61 19.16 -1.21
CA ILE A 267 -4.53 20.01 -1.72
C ILE A 267 -4.64 20.22 -3.24
N ARG A 268 -4.98 19.17 -4.00
CA ARG A 268 -5.22 19.26 -5.45
C ARG A 268 -6.40 20.15 -5.79
N LYS A 269 -7.49 20.01 -5.04
CA LYS A 269 -8.75 20.74 -5.31
C LYS A 269 -8.67 22.23 -4.97
N LEU A 270 -7.69 22.67 -4.17
CA LEU A 270 -7.52 24.10 -3.85
C LEU A 270 -7.41 24.98 -5.12
N ASP A 271 -6.78 24.48 -6.18
CA ASP A 271 -6.67 25.21 -7.44
C ASP A 271 -8.03 25.36 -8.15
N GLU A 272 -8.84 24.29 -8.16
CA GLU A 272 -10.13 24.25 -8.86
C GLU A 272 -11.23 25.00 -8.08
N VAL A 273 -11.29 24.80 -6.77
CA VAL A 273 -12.33 25.38 -5.90
C VAL A 273 -12.24 26.90 -5.88
N GLY A 274 -11.02 27.45 -5.92
CA GLY A 274 -10.83 28.88 -6.08
C GLY A 274 -11.42 29.44 -7.38
N HIS A 275 -11.59 28.64 -8.43
CA HIS A 275 -12.20 29.10 -9.68
C HIS A 275 -13.73 29.01 -9.67
N ASP A 276 -14.29 27.99 -9.03
CA ASP A 276 -15.73 27.69 -9.12
C ASP A 276 -16.59 28.46 -8.09
N ASP A 277 -16.00 28.94 -6.99
CA ASP A 277 -16.71 29.60 -5.89
C ASP A 277 -16.00 30.91 -5.46
N ASP A 278 -16.69 32.04 -5.63
CA ASP A 278 -16.15 33.37 -5.34
C ASP A 278 -15.96 33.62 -3.83
N ASP A 279 -16.79 33.05 -2.96
CA ASP A 279 -16.69 33.20 -1.50
C ASP A 279 -15.48 32.41 -0.97
N LEU A 280 -15.28 31.20 -1.48
CA LEU A 280 -14.09 30.40 -1.15
C LEU A 280 -12.81 31.03 -1.70
N ARG A 281 -12.86 31.62 -2.91
CA ARG A 281 -11.73 32.39 -3.46
C ARG A 281 -11.36 33.56 -2.55
N ALA A 282 -12.34 34.32 -2.06
CA ALA A 282 -12.13 35.42 -1.13
C ALA A 282 -11.51 34.92 0.18
N TYR A 283 -12.05 33.85 0.77
CA TYR A 283 -11.50 33.23 1.98
C TYR A 283 -10.03 32.81 1.83
N ILE A 284 -9.69 32.14 0.71
CA ILE A 284 -8.32 31.71 0.42
C ILE A 284 -7.39 32.92 0.30
N LYS A 285 -7.82 33.95 -0.41
CA LYS A 285 -7.03 35.17 -0.61
C LYS A 285 -6.77 35.91 0.71
N ASP A 286 -7.80 36.04 1.55
CA ASP A 286 -7.72 36.78 2.80
C ASP A 286 -6.87 36.07 3.87
N ASN A 287 -6.91 34.73 3.93
CA ASN A 287 -6.20 33.95 4.95
C ASN A 287 -4.83 33.43 4.49
N TYR A 288 -4.67 33.16 3.19
CA TYR A 288 -3.51 32.45 2.65
C TYR A 288 -2.86 33.14 1.46
N ARG A 289 -3.31 34.34 1.05
CA ARG A 289 -2.88 35.09 -0.14
C ARG A 289 -3.38 34.51 -1.47
N ASP A 290 -3.15 33.24 -1.74
CA ASP A 290 -3.61 32.54 -2.94
C ASP A 290 -3.67 31.01 -2.72
N ALA A 291 -4.21 30.29 -3.71
CA ALA A 291 -4.36 28.84 -3.64
C ALA A 291 -3.01 28.11 -3.53
N GLU A 292 -1.93 28.67 -4.09
CA GLU A 292 -0.60 28.04 -4.05
C GLU A 292 0.03 28.19 -2.66
N ALA A 293 -0.09 29.37 -2.06
CA ALA A 293 0.34 29.63 -0.70
C ALA A 293 -0.50 28.87 0.33
N ALA A 294 -1.78 28.57 0.05
CA ALA A 294 -2.63 27.72 0.89
C ALA A 294 -2.19 26.23 0.91
N LYS A 295 -1.45 25.76 -0.09
CA LYS A 295 -0.92 24.37 -0.13
C LYS A 295 0.30 24.16 0.77
N ARG A 296 0.89 25.25 1.26
CA ARG A 296 2.10 25.26 2.09
C ARG A 296 1.74 25.19 3.57
#